data_AF-A0A2J4G755-F1
#
_entry.id   AF-A0A2J4G755-F1
#
_cell.length_a   1.000
_cell.length_b   1.000
_cell.length_c   1.000
_cell.angle_alpha   90.00
_cell.angle_beta   90.00
_cell.angle_gamma   90.00
#
_symmetry.space_group_name_H-M   'P 1'
#
loop_
_entity.id
_entity.type
_entity.pdbx_description
1 polymer ?
#
loop_
_entity_poly.entity_id
_entity_poly.type
_entity_poly.pdbx_seq_one_letter_code
_entity_poly.pdbx_strand_id
1 'polypeptide(L)'
;MIVGSYTTLKKRFTRSLRAFNPRPDDTLVLVTLENLQSLLLLELAISVEQEYSVVMHHLHLGGSPGAFRELALRSNQVASSRSINGGFTTYTDVKLTVASLSEDYPQALFLLPFTADDLACYFLREVLRGNLAGLTLEASARVAYPLYSTSLQEIEEVYSSSHLKATLMTECKLLRELQGRVSAHAFGRFYVDTFVKARGF
;
A
#
# COMPACT_ATOMS: atom_id res chain seq x y z
N MET A 1 -4.81 -26.97 5.67
CA MET A 1 -3.74 -26.34 6.47
C MET A 1 -2.68 -25.80 5.51
N ILE A 2 -2.73 -24.51 5.18
CA ILE A 2 -1.68 -23.84 4.39
C ILE A 2 -1.05 -22.80 5.30
N VAL A 3 -0.06 -23.22 6.09
CA VAL A 3 0.79 -22.33 6.90
C VAL A 3 1.87 -21.67 6.02
N GLY A 4 1.87 -21.95 4.71
CA GLY A 4 2.88 -21.48 3.74
C GLY A 4 2.63 -20.09 3.12
N SER A 5 1.42 -19.53 3.17
CA SER A 5 1.11 -18.27 2.43
C SER A 5 1.57 -17.02 3.18
N TYR A 6 1.19 -16.85 4.46
CA TYR A 6 1.50 -15.64 5.23
C TYR A 6 3.01 -15.45 5.47
N THR A 7 3.75 -16.50 5.87
CA THR A 7 5.21 -16.39 6.08
C THR A 7 5.95 -16.02 4.79
N THR A 8 5.50 -16.54 3.65
CA THR A 8 6.06 -16.21 2.34
C THR A 8 5.79 -14.75 1.99
N LEU A 9 4.55 -14.28 2.21
CA LEU A 9 4.19 -12.88 2.03
C LEU A 9 4.97 -11.96 2.98
N LYS A 10 5.17 -12.33 4.26
CA LYS A 10 5.99 -11.58 5.20
C LYS A 10 7.42 -11.41 4.71
N LYS A 11 8.09 -12.50 4.31
CA LYS A 11 9.45 -12.43 3.75
C LYS A 11 9.52 -11.54 2.50
N ARG A 12 8.53 -11.67 1.60
CA ARG A 12 8.44 -10.86 0.38
C ARG A 12 8.25 -9.38 0.72
N PHE A 13 7.32 -9.07 1.63
CA PHE A 13 7.04 -7.74 2.13
C PHE A 13 8.28 -7.11 2.77
N THR A 14 8.97 -7.82 3.67
CA THR A 14 10.20 -7.31 4.30
C THR A 14 11.24 -6.95 3.25
N ARG A 15 11.50 -7.85 2.28
CA ARG A 15 12.43 -7.58 1.19
C ARG A 15 12.00 -6.37 0.35
N SER A 16 10.72 -6.27 0.03
CA SER A 16 10.16 -5.14 -0.73
C SER A 16 10.31 -3.83 0.03
N LEU A 17 9.95 -3.79 1.31
CA LEU A 17 10.08 -2.61 2.17
C LEU A 17 11.53 -2.15 2.27
N ARG A 18 12.47 -3.06 2.53
CA ARG A 18 13.91 -2.74 2.60
C ARG A 18 14.46 -2.22 1.26
N ALA A 19 13.88 -2.62 0.12
CA ALA A 19 14.24 -2.08 -1.18
C ALA A 19 13.80 -0.62 -1.41
N PHE A 20 12.95 -0.07 -0.56
CA PHE A 20 12.63 1.37 -0.50
C PHE A 20 13.53 2.15 0.47
N ASN A 21 14.56 1.49 1.02
CA ASN A 21 15.57 2.07 1.91
C ASN A 21 15.00 2.95 3.04
N PRO A 22 14.17 2.39 3.95
CA PRO A 22 13.75 3.11 5.15
C PRO A 22 14.98 3.53 5.96
N ARG A 23 15.04 4.80 6.38
CA ARG A 23 16.13 5.35 7.17
C ARG A 23 15.87 5.11 8.67
N PRO A 24 16.91 5.11 9.51
CA PRO A 24 16.74 4.91 10.95
C PRO A 24 15.86 5.96 11.66
N ASP A 25 15.82 7.17 11.11
CA ASP A 25 15.02 8.31 11.59
C ASP A 25 13.64 8.41 10.92
N ASP A 26 13.32 7.50 9.99
CA ASP A 26 12.03 7.53 9.31
C ASP A 26 10.89 7.23 10.27
N THR A 27 9.85 8.04 10.17
CA THR A 27 8.53 7.71 10.67
C THR A 27 7.75 7.00 9.57
N LEU A 28 7.19 5.82 9.85
CA LEU A 28 6.37 5.13 8.86
C LEU A 28 4.92 5.57 8.98
N VAL A 29 4.34 6.02 7.87
CA VAL A 29 2.91 6.34 7.80
C VAL A 29 2.22 5.24 7.02
N LEU A 30 1.48 4.39 7.74
CA LEU A 30 0.74 3.26 7.19
C LEU A 30 -0.62 3.75 6.67
N VAL A 31 -0.76 3.83 5.36
CA VAL A 31 -2.01 4.23 4.71
C VAL A 31 -2.90 3.01 4.53
N THR A 32 -4.14 3.07 5.01
CA THR A 32 -5.12 1.98 4.85
C THR A 32 -6.41 2.47 4.20
N LEU A 33 -7.08 1.53 3.54
CA LEU A 33 -8.41 1.62 2.96
C LEU A 33 -9.26 0.47 3.50
N GLU A 34 -10.57 0.48 3.24
CA GLU A 34 -11.50 -0.58 3.67
C GLU A 34 -11.41 -1.83 2.75
N ASN A 35 -10.25 -2.47 2.70
CA ASN A 35 -10.00 -3.66 1.88
C ASN A 35 -8.92 -4.59 2.47
N LEU A 36 -8.80 -5.81 1.93
CA LEU A 36 -7.89 -6.82 2.45
C LEU A 36 -6.42 -6.46 2.31
N GLN A 37 -6.01 -5.82 1.20
CA GLN A 37 -4.63 -5.43 1.00
C GLN A 37 -4.15 -4.41 2.03
N SER A 38 -5.03 -3.53 2.51
CA SER A 38 -4.74 -2.62 3.61
C SER A 38 -4.59 -3.33 4.95
N LEU A 39 -5.38 -4.38 5.18
CA LEU A 39 -5.31 -5.16 6.41
C LEU A 39 -3.97 -5.91 6.45
N LEU A 40 -3.63 -6.56 5.33
CA LEU A 40 -2.35 -7.23 5.17
C LEU A 40 -1.17 -6.28 5.34
N LEU A 41 -1.22 -5.08 4.73
CA LEU A 41 -0.18 -4.06 4.88
C LEU A 41 0.05 -3.74 6.36
N LEU A 42 -1.03 -3.45 7.10
CA LEU A 42 -0.97 -3.05 8.51
C LEU A 42 -0.43 -4.19 9.39
N GLU A 43 -0.93 -5.42 9.21
CA GLU A 43 -0.46 -6.59 9.95
C GLU A 43 1.02 -6.89 9.68
N LEU A 44 1.44 -6.86 8.41
CA LEU A 44 2.82 -7.12 8.04
C LEU A 44 3.76 -6.02 8.51
N ALA A 45 3.39 -4.75 8.39
CA ALA A 45 4.20 -3.64 8.88
C ALA A 45 4.43 -3.74 10.38
N ILE A 46 3.36 -3.96 11.17
CA ILE A 46 3.48 -4.16 12.62
C ILE A 46 4.36 -5.39 12.92
N SER A 47 4.13 -6.52 12.23
CA SER A 47 4.88 -7.75 12.49
C SER A 47 6.35 -7.69 12.07
N VAL A 48 6.70 -6.90 11.06
CA VAL A 48 8.08 -6.76 10.55
C VAL A 48 8.84 -5.73 11.35
N GLU A 49 8.21 -4.61 11.68
CA GLU A 49 8.88 -3.52 12.37
C GLU A 49 8.92 -3.73 13.90
N GLN A 50 8.21 -4.73 14.45
CA GLN A 50 8.30 -5.14 15.87
C GLN A 50 9.73 -5.33 16.40
N GLU A 51 10.64 -5.74 15.52
CA GLU A 51 12.06 -5.97 15.85
C GLU A 51 12.92 -4.69 15.76
N TYR A 52 12.34 -3.56 15.35
CA TYR A 52 13.01 -2.30 15.07
C TYR A 52 12.36 -1.16 15.87
N SER A 53 13.17 -0.19 16.32
CA SER A 53 12.68 0.97 17.09
C SER A 53 12.06 2.05 16.18
N VAL A 54 11.12 1.65 15.33
CA VAL A 54 10.49 2.53 14.34
C VAL A 54 9.16 3.06 14.87
N VAL A 55 8.95 4.37 14.71
CA VAL A 55 7.67 5.02 15.04
C VAL A 55 6.71 4.87 13.85
N MET A 56 5.50 4.38 14.11
CA MET A 56 4.47 4.24 13.09
C MET A 56 3.26 5.14 13.38
N HIS A 57 2.68 5.71 12.33
CA HIS A 57 1.37 6.34 12.36
C HIS A 57 0.43 5.59 11.41
N HIS A 58 -0.80 5.40 11.84
CA HIS A 58 -1.85 4.82 11.01
C HIS A 58 -2.73 5.94 10.44
N LEU A 59 -2.86 5.97 9.11
CA LEU A 59 -3.72 6.89 8.39
C LEU A 59 -4.77 6.10 7.60
N HIS A 60 -5.98 6.04 8.11
CA HIS A 60 -7.10 5.38 7.42
C HIS A 60 -7.83 6.37 6.51
N LEU A 61 -8.05 5.97 5.25
CA LEU A 61 -8.79 6.73 4.27
C LEU A 61 -10.09 5.99 3.93
N GLY A 62 -11.23 6.67 4.07
CA GLY A 62 -12.53 6.17 3.61
C GLY A 62 -13.53 5.97 4.74
N GLY A 63 -14.14 4.79 4.77
CA GLY A 63 -15.23 4.42 5.68
C GLY A 63 -14.80 4.29 7.15
N SER A 64 -15.60 3.53 7.91
CA SER A 64 -15.32 3.34 9.33
C SER A 64 -14.01 2.55 9.52
N PRO A 65 -13.01 3.09 10.25
CA PRO A 65 -11.72 2.44 10.41
C PRO A 65 -11.78 1.16 11.28
N GLY A 66 -12.91 0.88 11.94
CA GLY A 66 -13.22 -0.29 12.77
C GLY A 66 -12.03 -1.19 13.14
N ALA A 67 -11.94 -2.34 12.46
CA ALA A 67 -10.92 -3.36 12.72
C ALA A 67 -9.48 -2.87 12.49
N PHE A 68 -9.24 -1.95 11.55
CA PHE A 68 -7.91 -1.38 11.30
C PHE A 68 -7.43 -0.53 12.47
N ARG A 69 -8.31 0.32 13.00
CA ARG A 69 -7.98 1.15 14.17
C ARG A 69 -7.74 0.28 15.40
N GLU A 70 -8.54 -0.75 15.62
CA GLU A 70 -8.30 -1.67 16.73
C GLU A 70 -6.95 -2.38 16.60
N LEU A 71 -6.61 -2.88 15.41
CA LEU A 71 -5.32 -3.53 15.16
C LEU A 71 -4.16 -2.56 15.39
N ALA A 72 -4.27 -1.33 14.88
CA ALA A 72 -3.28 -0.29 15.07
C ALA A 72 -3.06 0.03 16.56
N LEU A 73 -4.14 0.27 17.31
CA LEU A 73 -4.08 0.65 18.73
C LEU A 73 -3.58 -0.46 19.66
N ARG A 74 -3.69 -1.73 19.25
CA ARG A 74 -3.12 -2.87 20.00
C ARG A 74 -1.60 -2.96 19.87
N SER A 75 -1.01 -2.28 18.89
CA SER A 75 0.44 -2.27 18.70
C SER A 75 1.08 -1.13 19.49
N ASN A 76 2.07 -1.46 20.30
CA ASN A 76 2.85 -0.45 21.04
C ASN A 76 3.73 0.43 20.13
N GLN A 77 3.83 0.11 18.84
CA GLN A 77 4.65 0.85 17.88
C GLN A 77 3.85 1.88 17.09
N VAL A 78 2.52 1.77 17.08
CA VAL A 78 1.67 2.73 16.39
C VAL A 78 1.36 3.88 17.35
N ALA A 79 2.08 4.98 17.19
CA ALA A 79 1.99 6.15 18.06
C ALA A 79 0.67 6.91 17.91
N SER A 80 0.07 6.91 16.72
CA SER A 80 -1.25 7.50 16.51
C SER A 80 -2.02 6.84 15.37
N SER A 81 -3.35 6.99 15.42
CA SER A 81 -4.27 6.55 14.36
C SER A 81 -5.21 7.70 14.02
N ARG A 82 -5.17 8.14 12.77
CA ARG A 82 -6.04 9.19 12.21
C ARG A 82 -6.92 8.59 11.11
N SER A 83 -8.15 9.07 11.00
CA SER A 83 -9.07 8.69 9.93
C SER A 83 -9.49 9.93 9.15
N ILE A 84 -9.46 9.82 7.84
CA ILE A 84 -9.91 10.85 6.89
C ILE A 84 -11.11 10.27 6.14
N ASN A 85 -12.28 10.84 6.41
CA ASN A 85 -13.49 10.46 5.71
C ASN A 85 -13.48 11.08 4.31
N GLY A 86 -13.81 10.31 3.29
CA GLY A 86 -13.86 10.78 1.92
C GLY A 86 -14.35 9.71 0.95
N GLY A 87 -14.95 10.14 -0.16
CA GLY A 87 -15.32 9.27 -1.27
C GLY A 87 -14.12 9.05 -2.20
N PHE A 88 -13.15 8.23 -1.77
CA PHE A 88 -12.00 7.88 -2.61
C PHE A 88 -12.43 6.88 -3.68
N THR A 89 -12.46 7.31 -4.94
CA THR A 89 -12.96 6.49 -6.05
C THR A 89 -11.86 6.09 -7.04
N THR A 90 -10.72 6.77 -7.00
CA THR A 90 -9.55 6.51 -7.85
C THR A 90 -8.26 6.45 -7.05
N TYR A 91 -7.23 5.80 -7.61
CA TYR A 91 -5.92 5.78 -6.97
C TYR A 91 -5.31 7.18 -6.90
N THR A 92 -5.58 8.04 -7.89
CA THR A 92 -5.21 9.46 -7.83
C THR A 92 -5.83 10.18 -6.63
N ASP A 93 -7.11 9.95 -6.30
CA ASP A 93 -7.76 10.58 -5.15
C ASP A 93 -7.00 10.25 -3.86
N VAL A 94 -6.67 8.97 -3.68
CA VAL A 94 -5.90 8.49 -2.53
C VAL A 94 -4.52 9.15 -2.49
N LYS A 95 -3.79 9.11 -3.61
CA LYS A 95 -2.42 9.64 -3.67
C LYS A 95 -2.36 11.14 -3.44
N LEU A 96 -3.27 11.91 -4.03
CA LEU A 96 -3.36 13.36 -3.81
C LEU A 96 -3.71 13.69 -2.36
N THR A 97 -4.58 12.90 -1.75
CA THR A 97 -4.93 13.07 -0.33
C THR A 97 -3.72 12.82 0.56
N VAL A 98 -3.00 11.72 0.34
CA VAL A 98 -1.75 11.44 1.08
C VAL A 98 -0.72 12.55 0.84
N ALA A 99 -0.59 13.04 -0.39
CA ALA A 99 0.34 14.13 -0.71
C ALA A 99 0.00 15.41 0.07
N SER A 100 -1.28 15.77 0.15
CA SER A 100 -1.74 16.94 0.93
C SER A 100 -1.49 16.83 2.42
N LEU A 101 -1.37 15.60 2.95
CA LEU A 101 -1.09 15.33 4.35
C LEU A 101 0.41 15.11 4.62
N SER A 102 1.25 15.14 3.58
CA SER A 102 2.68 14.84 3.74
C SER A 102 3.43 15.85 4.60
N GLU A 103 2.96 17.10 4.64
CA GLU A 103 3.53 18.15 5.48
C GLU A 103 3.31 17.91 6.98
N ASP A 104 2.25 17.17 7.36
CA ASP A 104 1.97 16.80 8.76
C ASP A 104 2.99 15.76 9.30
N TYR A 105 3.75 15.11 8.42
CA TYR A 105 4.67 14.02 8.76
C TYR A 105 6.06 14.26 8.17
N PRO A 106 6.88 15.14 8.78
CA PRO A 106 8.24 15.39 8.32
C PRO A 106 9.07 14.10 8.39
N GLN A 107 9.93 13.89 7.39
CA GLN A 107 10.80 12.70 7.28
C GLN A 107 10.04 11.36 7.26
N ALA A 108 8.77 11.37 6.84
CA ALA A 108 8.00 10.14 6.76
C ALA A 108 8.27 9.33 5.49
N LEU A 109 8.17 8.01 5.64
CA LEU A 109 7.99 7.07 4.54
C LEU A 109 6.53 6.61 4.54
N PHE A 110 5.79 7.00 3.51
CA PHE A 110 4.39 6.62 3.35
C PHE A 110 4.29 5.22 2.74
N LEU A 111 3.70 4.28 3.45
CA LEU A 111 3.45 2.93 2.96
C LEU A 111 2.02 2.86 2.43
N LEU A 112 1.88 2.68 1.12
CA LEU A 112 0.58 2.53 0.47
C LEU A 112 0.22 1.05 0.29
N PRO A 113 -1.07 0.68 0.41
CA PRO A 113 -1.51 -0.70 0.39
C PRO A 113 -1.65 -1.26 -1.04
N PHE A 114 -1.05 -0.62 -2.04
CA PHE A 114 -1.25 -0.99 -3.44
C PHE A 114 -0.48 -2.25 -3.80
N THR A 115 -1.23 -3.23 -4.29
CA THR A 115 -0.77 -4.50 -4.82
C THR A 115 -0.19 -4.36 -6.23
N ALA A 116 0.34 -5.46 -6.77
CA ALA A 116 0.70 -5.54 -8.18
C ALA A 116 -0.47 -5.18 -9.11
N ASP A 117 -1.68 -5.67 -8.77
CA ASP A 117 -2.90 -5.43 -9.55
C ASP A 117 -3.36 -3.97 -9.45
N ASP A 118 -3.28 -3.36 -8.27
CA ASP A 118 -3.61 -1.95 -8.05
C ASP A 118 -2.70 -1.03 -8.88
N LEU A 119 -1.38 -1.27 -8.86
CA LEU A 119 -0.41 -0.47 -9.62
C LEU A 119 -0.56 -0.66 -11.12
N ALA A 120 -0.82 -1.89 -11.58
CA ALA A 120 -1.13 -2.16 -12.98
C ALA A 120 -2.40 -1.41 -13.41
N CYS A 121 -3.45 -1.46 -12.57
CA CYS A 121 -4.70 -0.76 -12.82
C CYS A 121 -4.49 0.75 -12.91
N TYR A 122 -3.82 1.36 -11.92
CA TYR A 122 -3.48 2.77 -11.88
C TYR A 122 -2.72 3.20 -13.14
N PHE A 123 -1.67 2.45 -13.50
CA PHE A 123 -0.86 2.76 -14.68
C PHE A 123 -1.69 2.74 -15.97
N LEU A 124 -2.48 1.68 -16.18
CA LEU A 124 -3.26 1.51 -17.41
C LEU A 124 -4.43 2.49 -17.52
N ARG A 125 -5.08 2.82 -16.39
CA ARG A 125 -6.31 3.62 -16.36
C ARG A 125 -6.05 5.12 -16.26
N GLU A 126 -4.99 5.51 -15.59
CA GLU A 126 -4.77 6.91 -15.24
C GLU A 126 -3.51 7.43 -15.93
N VAL A 127 -2.35 6.79 -15.70
CA VAL A 127 -1.06 7.26 -16.22
C VAL A 127 -1.00 7.20 -17.75
N LEU A 128 -1.32 6.06 -18.36
CA LEU A 128 -1.34 5.92 -19.83
C LEU A 128 -2.36 6.84 -20.51
N ARG A 129 -3.38 7.28 -19.79
CA ARG A 129 -4.38 8.24 -20.29
C ARG A 129 -3.99 9.70 -20.05
N GLY A 130 -2.79 9.95 -19.57
CA GLY A 130 -2.27 11.30 -19.32
C GLY A 130 -2.73 11.93 -18.00
N ASN A 131 -3.47 11.21 -17.14
CA ASN A 131 -3.74 11.68 -15.79
C ASN A 131 -2.54 11.40 -14.89
N LEU A 132 -1.63 12.38 -14.85
CA LEU A 132 -0.38 12.30 -14.06
C LEU A 132 -0.50 12.91 -12.67
N ALA A 133 -1.67 13.46 -12.30
CA ALA A 133 -1.84 14.19 -11.03
C ALA A 133 -1.47 13.31 -9.81
N GLY A 134 -1.81 12.01 -9.85
CA GLY A 134 -1.44 11.08 -8.78
C GLY A 134 0.06 10.94 -8.56
N LEU A 135 0.93 11.22 -9.55
CA LEU A 135 2.39 11.20 -9.41
C LEU A 135 2.94 12.35 -8.54
N THR A 136 2.09 13.30 -8.16
CA THR A 136 2.45 14.37 -7.22
C THR A 136 2.97 13.80 -5.91
N LEU A 137 2.39 12.70 -5.43
CA LEU A 137 2.80 12.06 -4.19
C LEU A 137 4.27 11.59 -4.23
N GLU A 138 4.68 10.86 -5.27
CA GLU A 138 6.08 10.46 -5.46
C GLU A 138 6.99 11.64 -5.74
N ALA A 139 6.44 12.78 -6.15
CA ALA A 139 7.20 14.00 -6.37
C ALA A 139 7.46 14.81 -5.10
N SER A 140 6.55 14.76 -4.13
CA SER A 140 6.62 15.57 -2.92
C SER A 140 7.02 14.77 -1.68
N ALA A 141 6.86 13.45 -1.67
CA ALA A 141 7.07 12.63 -0.48
C ALA A 141 7.82 11.32 -0.78
N ARG A 142 8.43 10.75 0.26
CA ARG A 142 9.01 9.41 0.20
C ARG A 142 7.91 8.38 0.37
N VAL A 143 7.80 7.49 -0.61
CA VAL A 143 6.72 6.50 -0.68
C VAL A 143 7.28 5.11 -0.89
N ALA A 144 6.66 4.13 -0.23
CA ALA A 144 6.88 2.72 -0.43
C ALA A 144 5.57 2.04 -0.84
N TYR A 145 5.70 1.04 -1.71
CA TYR A 145 4.61 0.14 -2.11
C TYR A 145 4.96 -1.30 -1.74
N PRO A 146 5.01 -1.69 -0.46
CA PRO A 146 5.58 -2.98 -0.06
C PRO A 146 4.90 -4.22 -0.68
N LEU A 147 3.65 -4.06 -1.13
CA LEU A 147 2.83 -5.09 -1.78
C LEU A 147 2.92 -5.07 -3.31
N TYR A 148 3.82 -4.28 -3.93
CA TYR A 148 3.93 -4.15 -5.40
C TYR A 148 4.20 -5.47 -6.15
N SER A 149 4.62 -6.51 -5.42
CA SER A 149 4.91 -7.85 -5.92
C SER A 149 3.96 -8.91 -5.35
N THR A 150 2.82 -8.50 -4.81
CA THR A 150 1.78 -9.37 -4.26
C THR A 150 0.51 -9.11 -5.04
N SER A 151 -0.17 -10.17 -5.48
CA SER A 151 -1.45 -10.08 -6.18
C SER A 151 -2.64 -10.09 -5.22
N LEU A 152 -3.80 -9.57 -5.63
CA LEU A 152 -5.03 -9.64 -4.85
C LEU A 152 -5.43 -11.09 -4.54
N GLN A 153 -5.24 -12.00 -5.50
CA GLN A 153 -5.53 -13.43 -5.30
C GLN A 153 -4.70 -14.03 -4.15
N GLU A 154 -3.40 -13.74 -4.09
CA GLU A 154 -2.54 -14.21 -2.98
C GLU A 154 -3.03 -13.71 -1.62
N ILE A 155 -3.66 -12.53 -1.59
CA ILE A 155 -4.23 -11.95 -0.36
C ILE A 155 -5.53 -12.67 0.02
N GLU A 156 -6.42 -12.96 -0.94
CA GLU A 156 -7.64 -13.72 -0.69
C GLU A 156 -7.36 -15.12 -0.14
N GLU A 157 -6.30 -15.78 -0.62
CA GLU A 157 -5.86 -17.08 -0.12
C GLU A 157 -5.43 -17.03 1.36
N VAL A 158 -4.95 -15.89 1.84
CA VAL A 158 -4.56 -15.69 3.25
C VAL A 158 -5.76 -15.36 4.12
N TYR A 159 -6.72 -14.60 3.60
CA TYR A 159 -7.88 -14.10 4.34
C TYR A 159 -9.21 -14.70 3.86
N SER A 160 -9.24 -16.00 3.58
CA SER A 160 -10.40 -16.69 3.01
C SER A 160 -11.70 -16.58 3.83
N SER A 161 -11.61 -16.19 5.11
CA SER A 161 -12.74 -16.07 6.04
C SER A 161 -13.02 -14.63 6.50
N SER A 162 -12.38 -13.64 5.88
CA SER A 162 -12.62 -12.23 6.22
C SER A 162 -13.90 -11.70 5.59
N HIS A 163 -14.50 -10.70 6.23
CA HIS A 163 -15.63 -9.95 5.68
C HIS A 163 -15.19 -8.87 4.68
N LEU A 164 -13.91 -8.50 4.71
CA LEU A 164 -13.29 -7.60 3.74
C LEU A 164 -12.98 -8.35 2.45
N LYS A 165 -12.92 -7.61 1.34
CA LYS A 165 -12.57 -8.16 0.02
C LYS A 165 -11.22 -7.65 -0.45
N ALA A 166 -10.48 -8.49 -1.19
CA ALA A 166 -9.35 -8.03 -1.97
C ALA A 166 -9.92 -7.53 -3.30
N THR A 167 -9.87 -6.23 -3.53
CA THR A 167 -10.48 -5.63 -4.71
C THR A 167 -9.67 -4.46 -5.19
N LEU A 168 -9.72 -4.25 -6.50
CA LEU A 168 -9.29 -2.99 -7.09
C LEU A 168 -10.21 -1.87 -6.63
N MET A 169 -9.66 -0.67 -6.53
CA MET A 169 -10.43 0.54 -6.23
C MET A 169 -11.37 0.93 -7.37
N THR A 170 -10.95 0.68 -8.61
CA THR A 170 -11.72 1.00 -9.82
C THR A 170 -11.67 -0.15 -10.81
N GLU A 171 -12.74 -0.35 -11.59
CA GLU A 171 -12.79 -1.43 -12.58
C GLU A 171 -11.76 -1.21 -13.70
N CYS A 172 -10.90 -2.20 -13.91
CA CYS A 172 -9.89 -2.19 -14.96
C CYS A 172 -10.19 -3.22 -16.05
N LYS A 173 -11.07 -2.86 -16.99
CA LYS A 173 -11.44 -3.75 -18.11
C LYS A 173 -10.23 -4.24 -18.89
N LEU A 174 -9.29 -3.34 -19.19
CA LEU A 174 -8.08 -3.70 -19.93
C LEU A 174 -7.20 -4.69 -19.16
N LEU A 175 -6.99 -4.51 -17.85
CA LEU A 175 -6.23 -5.48 -17.06
C LEU A 175 -6.90 -6.86 -17.06
N ARG A 176 -8.25 -6.90 -16.98
CA ARG A 176 -9.02 -8.13 -17.09
C ARG A 176 -8.86 -8.79 -18.47
N GLU A 177 -8.89 -8.02 -19.55
CA GLU A 177 -8.67 -8.52 -20.92
C GLU A 177 -7.24 -9.02 -21.16
N LEU A 178 -6.27 -8.46 -20.44
CA LEU A 178 -4.86 -8.85 -20.47
C LEU A 178 -4.51 -9.96 -19.48
N GLN A 179 -5.48 -10.46 -18.70
CA GLN A 179 -5.26 -11.51 -17.72
C GLN A 179 -4.70 -12.78 -18.40
N GLY A 180 -3.62 -13.32 -17.86
CA GLY A 180 -2.89 -14.46 -18.44
C GLY A 180 -1.99 -14.13 -19.63
N ARG A 181 -2.03 -12.90 -20.15
CA ARG A 181 -1.15 -12.41 -21.22
C ARG A 181 -0.07 -11.46 -20.71
N VAL A 182 -0.38 -10.72 -19.65
CA VAL A 182 0.57 -9.80 -19.01
C VAL A 182 0.62 -10.05 -17.51
N SER A 183 1.82 -9.98 -16.94
CA SER A 183 2.03 -10.14 -15.51
C SER A 183 1.80 -8.81 -14.78
N ALA A 184 0.81 -8.75 -13.90
CA ALA A 184 0.60 -7.60 -13.01
C ALA A 184 1.85 -7.28 -12.17
N HIS A 185 2.61 -8.31 -11.79
CA HIS A 185 3.89 -8.15 -11.07
C HIS A 185 4.93 -7.39 -11.90
N ALA A 186 4.96 -7.58 -13.23
CA ALA A 186 5.86 -6.85 -14.11
C ALA A 186 5.47 -5.36 -14.16
N PHE A 187 4.17 -5.05 -14.18
CA PHE A 187 3.69 -3.66 -14.08
C PHE A 187 4.02 -3.03 -12.74
N GLY A 188 3.76 -3.71 -11.63
CA GLY A 188 4.09 -3.21 -10.29
C GLY A 188 5.58 -2.91 -10.16
N ARG A 189 6.45 -3.81 -10.65
CA ARG A 189 7.90 -3.58 -10.69
C ARG A 189 8.27 -2.40 -11.59
N PHE A 190 7.78 -2.37 -12.83
CA PHE A 190 8.04 -1.28 -13.76
C PHE A 190 7.65 0.08 -13.16
N TYR A 191 6.47 0.17 -12.55
CA TYR A 191 6.00 1.38 -11.90
C TYR A 191 6.93 1.82 -10.76
N VAL A 192 7.24 0.91 -9.84
CA VAL A 192 8.11 1.19 -8.68
C VAL A 192 9.50 1.63 -9.13
N ASP A 193 10.11 0.92 -10.07
CA ASP A 193 11.47 1.22 -10.51
C ASP A 193 11.51 2.56 -11.28
N THR A 194 10.48 2.86 -12.09
CA THR A 194 10.42 4.09 -12.91
C THR A 194 10.06 5.33 -12.10
N PHE A 195 9.05 5.27 -11.25
CA PHE A 195 8.45 6.46 -10.64
C PHE A 195 8.83 6.65 -9.17
N VAL A 196 9.26 5.59 -8.49
CA VAL A 196 9.54 5.63 -7.04
C VAL A 196 11.04 5.58 -6.78
N LYS A 197 11.73 4.53 -7.24
CA LYS A 197 13.16 4.31 -6.92
C LYS A 197 14.12 5.16 -7.74
N ALA A 198 13.78 5.48 -9.00
CA ALA A 198 14.64 6.32 -9.85
C ALA A 198 14.97 7.69 -9.25
N ARG A 199 14.23 8.14 -8.23
CA ARG A 199 14.41 9.43 -7.57
C ARG A 199 15.49 9.47 -6.49
N GLY A 200 16.06 8.33 -6.11
CA GLY A 200 17.26 8.28 -5.25
C GLY A 200 17.10 8.88 -3.85
N PHE A 201 15.89 8.81 -3.26
CA PHE A 201 15.66 9.24 -1.89
C PHE A 201 16.34 8.33 -0.86
#